data_AF-A0A415FR16-F1
#
_entry.id   AF-A0A415FR16-F1
#
_cell.length_a   1.000
_cell.length_b   1.000
_cell.length_c   1.000
_cell.angle_alpha   90.00
_cell.angle_beta   90.00
_cell.angle_gamma   90.00
#
_symmetry.space_group_name_H-M   'P 1'
#
loop_
_entity.id
_entity.type
_entity.pdbx_description
1 polymer ?
#
loop_
_entity_poly.entity_id
_entity_poly.type
_entity_poly.pdbx_seq_one_letter_code
_entity_poly.pdbx_strand_id
1 'polypeptide(L)'
;MRKYKYTKETLDVALEELQSENVVQRKKCINFISMASRSELFGKTCDTLSVQTWFLSSENREKLIRVLHQETEEKLLWEYLLILLMVCERYIDHGCYAKDFAKESSCVEFKQRAYEIAKQYAHHSSAIVRQMSGSIIGYMGDNDVWDIFCNVMLKKRDLLTISHITLGIRRHCTGVANGDNHFFGGTMTNNQRIDILNSLRLVYQKSSNKSIKGMCLRTIEELENTKEVANKA
;
A
#
# COMPACT_ATOMS: atom_id res chain seq x y z
N MET A 1 -7.21 -19.49 -27.67
CA MET A 1 -7.09 -18.36 -26.72
C MET A 1 -6.66 -18.88 -25.36
N ARG A 2 -5.71 -18.22 -24.70
CA ARG A 2 -5.30 -18.55 -23.34
C ARG A 2 -6.45 -18.19 -22.38
N LYS A 3 -6.91 -19.13 -21.55
CA LYS A 3 -7.99 -18.89 -20.60
C LYS A 3 -7.39 -18.29 -19.32
N TYR A 4 -7.37 -16.96 -19.24
CA TYR A 4 -6.92 -16.27 -18.03
C TYR A 4 -7.95 -16.40 -16.90
N LYS A 5 -7.47 -16.45 -15.66
CA LYS A 5 -8.34 -16.46 -14.47
C LYS A 5 -8.89 -15.06 -14.19
N TYR A 6 -8.06 -14.05 -14.36
CA TYR A 6 -8.42 -12.65 -14.19
C TYR A 6 -8.54 -12.00 -15.58
N THR A 7 -9.78 -11.71 -15.95
CA THR A 7 -10.18 -10.95 -17.15
C THR A 7 -11.14 -9.84 -16.73
N LYS A 8 -11.39 -8.89 -17.65
CA LYS A 8 -12.40 -7.85 -17.46
C LYS A 8 -13.74 -8.42 -16.99
N GLU A 9 -14.26 -9.44 -17.68
CA GLU A 9 -15.57 -10.02 -17.41
C GLU A 9 -15.65 -10.61 -16.00
N THR A 10 -14.60 -11.33 -15.58
CA THR A 10 -14.56 -11.91 -14.23
C THR A 10 -14.43 -10.85 -13.13
N LEU A 11 -13.78 -9.72 -13.44
CA LEU A 11 -13.63 -8.60 -12.51
C LEU A 11 -14.91 -7.77 -12.41
N ASP A 12 -15.62 -7.57 -13.52
CA ASP A 12 -16.92 -6.90 -13.55
C ASP A 12 -17.92 -7.63 -12.64
N VAL A 13 -18.02 -8.97 -12.79
CA VAL A 13 -18.88 -9.80 -11.92
C VAL A 13 -18.46 -9.69 -10.46
N ALA A 14 -17.15 -9.77 -10.16
CA ALA A 14 -16.68 -9.65 -8.79
C ALA A 14 -16.97 -8.27 -8.18
N LEU A 15 -16.86 -7.19 -8.96
CA LEU A 15 -17.11 -5.82 -8.53
C LEU A 15 -18.58 -5.57 -8.20
N GLU A 16 -19.50 -6.09 -9.01
CA GLU A 16 -20.94 -6.03 -8.74
C GLU A 16 -21.29 -6.73 -7.41
N GLU A 17 -20.75 -7.93 -7.21
CA GLU A 17 -20.98 -8.75 -6.02
C GLU A 17 -20.36 -8.17 -4.73
N LEU A 18 -19.52 -7.14 -4.82
CA LEU A 18 -19.06 -6.41 -3.64
C LEU A 18 -20.20 -5.64 -2.95
N GLN A 19 -21.32 -5.38 -3.62
CA GLN A 19 -22.50 -4.76 -2.99
C GLN A 19 -23.42 -5.78 -2.30
N SER A 20 -23.07 -7.07 -2.30
CA SER A 20 -23.87 -8.11 -1.68
C SER A 20 -24.05 -7.86 -0.17
N GLU A 21 -25.27 -8.03 0.32
CA GLU A 21 -25.57 -8.00 1.76
C GLU A 21 -24.85 -9.14 2.51
N ASN A 22 -24.49 -10.22 1.80
CA ASN A 22 -23.76 -11.35 2.36
C ASN A 22 -22.26 -11.05 2.49
N VAL A 23 -21.80 -10.89 3.74
CA VAL A 23 -20.37 -10.66 4.07
C VAL A 23 -19.45 -11.75 3.52
N VAL A 24 -19.88 -13.02 3.50
CA VAL A 24 -19.07 -14.13 2.95
C VAL A 24 -18.86 -13.96 1.45
N GLN A 25 -19.90 -13.51 0.74
CA GLN A 25 -19.82 -13.22 -0.69
C GLN A 25 -18.89 -12.03 -0.95
N ARG A 26 -19.03 -10.93 -0.21
CA ARG A 26 -18.10 -9.79 -0.31
C ARG A 26 -16.65 -10.21 -0.07
N LYS A 27 -16.39 -11.00 0.98
CA LYS A 27 -15.05 -11.56 1.28
C LYS A 27 -14.47 -12.38 0.14
N LYS A 28 -15.29 -13.19 -0.53
CA LYS A 28 -14.84 -13.97 -1.70
C LYS A 28 -14.47 -13.06 -2.86
N CYS A 29 -15.32 -12.09 -3.18
CA CYS A 29 -15.15 -11.20 -4.33
C CYS A 29 -14.00 -10.22 -4.14
N ILE A 30 -13.84 -9.63 -2.96
CA ILE A 30 -12.74 -8.72 -2.68
C ILE A 30 -11.40 -9.46 -2.68
N ASN A 31 -11.34 -10.69 -2.17
CA ASN A 31 -10.14 -11.52 -2.28
C ASN A 31 -9.80 -11.85 -3.74
N PHE A 32 -10.81 -12.07 -4.59
CA PHE A 32 -10.60 -12.28 -6.03
C PHE A 32 -9.97 -11.04 -6.70
N ILE A 33 -10.53 -9.85 -6.45
CA ILE A 33 -10.02 -8.56 -6.99
C ILE A 33 -8.63 -8.25 -6.42
N SER A 34 -8.42 -8.44 -5.11
CA SER A 34 -7.13 -8.31 -4.42
C SER A 34 -6.08 -9.24 -5.01
N MET A 35 -6.47 -10.44 -5.45
CA MET A 35 -5.54 -11.34 -6.11
C MET A 35 -5.24 -10.98 -7.55
N ALA A 36 -6.19 -10.35 -8.25
CA ALA A 36 -5.94 -9.77 -9.57
C ALA A 36 -4.94 -8.60 -9.46
N SER A 37 -5.11 -7.68 -8.50
CA SER A 37 -4.21 -6.53 -8.30
C SER A 37 -2.76 -6.92 -7.95
N ARG A 38 -2.56 -8.14 -7.44
CA ARG A 38 -1.26 -8.69 -7.03
C ARG A 38 -0.71 -9.76 -7.96
N SER A 39 -1.40 -10.06 -9.07
CA SER A 39 -0.97 -11.14 -9.96
C SER A 39 0.39 -10.83 -10.59
N GLU A 40 1.14 -11.88 -10.91
CA GLU A 40 2.34 -11.78 -11.73
C GLU A 40 2.01 -11.06 -13.05
N LEU A 41 2.81 -10.04 -13.38
CA LEU A 41 2.66 -9.29 -14.62
C LEU A 41 3.05 -10.19 -15.80
N PHE A 42 2.21 -10.19 -16.83
CA PHE A 42 2.32 -11.05 -18.01
C PHE A 42 2.36 -12.56 -17.67
N GLY A 43 1.85 -12.92 -16.49
CA GLY A 43 1.79 -14.29 -16.00
C GLY A 43 0.69 -15.14 -16.66
N LYS A 44 0.62 -16.43 -16.31
CA LYS A 44 -0.34 -17.36 -16.93
C LYS A 44 -1.81 -17.13 -16.51
N THR A 45 -2.02 -16.42 -15.41
CA THR A 45 -3.33 -16.28 -14.75
C THR A 45 -4.02 -14.94 -15.00
N CYS A 46 -3.29 -13.93 -15.48
CA CYS A 46 -3.78 -12.55 -15.56
C CYS A 46 -3.59 -11.99 -16.96
N ASP A 47 -4.68 -11.52 -17.55
CA ASP A 47 -4.62 -10.66 -18.72
C ASP A 47 -4.15 -9.27 -18.31
N THR A 48 -2.84 -9.10 -18.17
CA THR A 48 -2.22 -7.97 -17.47
C THR A 48 -2.65 -6.61 -18.02
N LEU A 49 -2.70 -6.45 -19.34
CA LEU A 49 -3.08 -5.18 -19.95
C LEU A 49 -4.58 -4.91 -19.76
N SER A 50 -5.44 -5.91 -19.99
CA SER A 50 -6.88 -5.76 -19.78
C SER A 50 -7.22 -5.47 -18.32
N VAL A 51 -6.53 -6.11 -17.36
CA VAL A 51 -6.72 -5.88 -15.92
C VAL A 51 -6.18 -4.51 -15.51
N GLN A 52 -5.04 -4.07 -16.05
CA GLN A 52 -4.54 -2.69 -15.84
C GLN A 52 -5.57 -1.67 -16.34
N THR A 53 -6.04 -1.79 -17.59
CA THR A 53 -7.08 -0.91 -18.14
C THR A 53 -8.36 -0.97 -17.31
N TRP A 54 -8.71 -2.13 -16.78
CA TRP A 54 -9.88 -2.30 -15.93
C TRP A 54 -9.77 -1.50 -14.62
N PHE A 55 -8.62 -1.57 -13.93
CA PHE A 55 -8.38 -0.80 -12.70
C PHE A 55 -8.27 0.71 -12.94
N LEU A 56 -7.66 1.11 -14.07
CA LEU A 56 -7.46 2.51 -14.43
C LEU A 56 -8.70 3.16 -15.07
N SER A 57 -9.74 2.38 -15.39
CA SER A 57 -11.04 2.90 -15.81
C SER A 57 -11.68 3.72 -14.70
N SER A 58 -12.09 4.95 -15.02
CA SER A 58 -12.77 5.83 -14.07
C SER A 58 -14.04 5.20 -13.51
N GLU A 59 -14.83 4.50 -14.34
CA GLU A 59 -16.06 3.84 -13.92
C GLU A 59 -15.80 2.77 -12.84
N ASN A 60 -14.83 1.89 -13.08
CA ASN A 60 -14.54 0.79 -12.17
C ASN A 60 -13.86 1.26 -10.90
N ARG A 61 -12.96 2.24 -11.02
CA ARG A 61 -12.32 2.90 -9.88
C ARG A 61 -13.36 3.53 -8.96
N GLU A 62 -14.27 4.35 -9.49
CA GLU A 62 -15.27 5.01 -8.65
C GLU A 62 -16.30 4.03 -8.07
N LYS A 63 -16.64 2.95 -8.79
CA LYS A 63 -17.45 1.84 -8.22
C LYS A 63 -16.73 1.19 -7.03
N LEU A 64 -15.44 0.88 -7.16
CA LEU A 64 -14.64 0.27 -6.09
C LEU A 64 -14.55 1.19 -4.87
N ILE A 65 -14.28 2.48 -5.09
CA ILE A 65 -14.20 3.51 -4.04
C ILE A 65 -15.54 3.66 -3.32
N ARG A 66 -16.66 3.66 -4.05
CA ARG A 66 -17.99 3.75 -3.45
C ARG A 66 -18.25 2.59 -2.49
N VAL A 67 -17.89 1.36 -2.89
CA VAL A 67 -18.07 0.19 -2.01
C VAL A 67 -17.12 0.25 -0.81
N LEU A 68 -15.88 0.70 -1.01
CA LEU A 68 -14.92 0.92 0.08
C LEU A 68 -15.51 1.83 1.17
N HIS A 69 -16.10 2.97 0.79
CA HIS A 69 -16.72 3.90 1.75
C HIS A 69 -17.93 3.34 2.49
N GLN A 70 -18.59 2.31 1.95
CA GLN A 70 -19.73 1.65 2.58
C GLN A 70 -19.30 0.48 3.49
N GLU A 71 -18.05 0.03 3.38
CA GLU A 71 -17.57 -1.13 4.12
C GLU A 71 -17.22 -0.76 5.57
N THR A 72 -17.64 -1.62 6.49
CA THR A 72 -17.45 -1.43 7.94
C THR A 72 -16.53 -2.49 8.54
N GLU A 73 -16.34 -3.62 7.84
CA GLU A 73 -15.46 -4.70 8.27
C GLU A 73 -13.99 -4.29 8.09
N GLU A 74 -13.26 -4.13 9.20
CA GLU A 74 -11.88 -3.66 9.21
C GLU A 74 -10.93 -4.47 8.30
N LYS A 75 -11.12 -5.79 8.24
CA LYS A 75 -10.33 -6.67 7.39
C LYS A 75 -10.63 -6.47 5.91
N LEU A 76 -11.88 -6.13 5.56
CA LEU A 76 -12.25 -5.84 4.19
C LEU A 76 -11.73 -4.47 3.78
N LEU A 77 -11.87 -3.45 4.64
CA LEU A 77 -11.25 -2.14 4.44
C LEU A 77 -9.74 -2.27 4.18
N TRP A 78 -9.05 -3.12 4.93
CA TRP A 78 -7.63 -3.41 4.71
C TRP A 78 -7.36 -3.97 3.30
N GLU A 79 -8.17 -4.92 2.82
CA GLU A 79 -8.03 -5.48 1.46
C GLU A 79 -8.34 -4.44 0.37
N TYR A 80 -9.34 -3.59 0.57
CA TYR A 80 -9.63 -2.48 -0.35
C TYR A 80 -8.44 -1.52 -0.47
N LEU A 81 -7.88 -1.08 0.66
CA LEU A 81 -6.70 -0.21 0.66
C LEU A 81 -5.48 -0.92 0.04
N LEU A 82 -5.31 -2.22 0.30
CA LEU A 82 -4.26 -3.00 -0.33
C LEU A 82 -4.42 -3.03 -1.85
N ILE A 83 -5.64 -3.18 -2.38
CA ILE A 83 -5.89 -3.12 -3.83
C ILE A 83 -5.37 -1.80 -4.40
N LEU A 84 -5.72 -0.67 -3.78
CA LEU A 84 -5.28 0.65 -4.24
C LEU A 84 -3.76 0.76 -4.28
N LEU A 85 -3.08 0.35 -3.21
CA LEU A 85 -1.62 0.34 -3.15
C LEU A 85 -1.00 -0.53 -4.25
N MET A 86 -1.52 -1.75 -4.42
CA MET A 86 -0.96 -2.72 -5.36
C MET A 86 -1.17 -2.31 -6.81
N VAL A 87 -2.28 -1.64 -7.15
CA VAL A 87 -2.48 -1.05 -8.48
C VAL A 87 -1.43 0.03 -8.74
N CYS A 88 -1.19 0.93 -7.78
CA CYS A 88 -0.15 1.95 -7.93
C CYS A 88 1.23 1.33 -8.18
N GLU A 89 1.63 0.36 -7.36
CA GLU A 89 2.96 -0.25 -7.46
C GLU A 89 3.14 -1.14 -8.69
N ARG A 90 2.14 -1.98 -9.01
CA ARG A 90 2.28 -3.03 -10.02
C ARG A 90 1.78 -2.63 -11.38
N TYR A 91 0.74 -1.81 -11.44
CA TYR A 91 0.09 -1.43 -12.69
C TYR A 91 0.36 0.01 -13.11
N ILE A 92 1.02 0.82 -12.29
CA ILE A 92 1.40 2.18 -12.68
C ILE A 92 2.93 2.34 -12.67
N ASP A 93 3.57 2.10 -11.53
CA ASP A 93 5.00 2.42 -11.35
C ASP A 93 5.97 1.26 -11.59
N HIS A 94 5.47 0.09 -11.98
CA HIS A 94 6.35 -1.04 -12.22
C HIS A 94 7.31 -0.73 -13.37
N GLY A 95 8.61 -1.00 -13.17
CA GLY A 95 9.68 -0.66 -14.12
C GLY A 95 9.64 -1.36 -15.48
N CYS A 96 8.61 -2.18 -15.75
CA CYS A 96 8.37 -2.76 -17.08
C CYS A 96 7.59 -1.83 -18.01
N TYR A 97 6.93 -0.80 -17.48
CA TYR A 97 6.17 0.15 -18.27
C TYR A 97 7.06 1.29 -18.79
N ALA A 98 6.57 2.01 -19.80
CA ALA A 98 7.25 3.19 -20.32
C ALA A 98 7.38 4.26 -19.22
N LYS A 99 8.51 5.00 -19.21
CA LYS A 99 8.80 6.00 -18.17
C LYS A 99 7.71 7.06 -18.00
N ASP A 100 6.99 7.38 -19.07
CA ASP A 100 5.94 8.40 -19.06
C ASP A 100 4.53 7.82 -18.84
N PHE A 101 4.37 6.49 -18.76
CA PHE A 101 3.06 5.86 -18.53
C PHE A 101 2.44 6.31 -17.20
N ALA A 102 3.25 6.44 -16.15
CA ALA A 102 2.80 6.92 -14.84
C ALA A 102 2.32 8.39 -14.86
N LYS A 103 2.63 9.14 -15.93
CA LYS A 103 2.21 10.54 -16.14
C LYS A 103 0.90 10.65 -16.92
N GLU A 104 0.37 9.54 -17.45
CA GLU A 104 -0.94 9.54 -18.10
C GLU A 104 -2.03 9.97 -17.10
N SER A 105 -3.07 10.64 -17.61
CA SER A 105 -4.12 11.24 -16.77
C SER A 105 -4.82 10.22 -15.88
N SER A 106 -5.11 9.03 -16.39
CA SER A 106 -5.74 7.94 -15.64
C SER A 106 -4.88 7.45 -14.48
N CYS A 107 -3.57 7.35 -14.69
CA CYS A 107 -2.58 6.96 -13.68
C CYS A 107 -2.45 8.00 -12.57
N VAL A 108 -2.30 9.27 -12.97
CA VAL A 108 -2.20 10.41 -12.02
C VAL A 108 -3.48 10.50 -11.19
N GLU A 109 -4.64 10.42 -11.83
CA GLU A 109 -5.93 10.46 -11.16
C GLU A 109 -6.11 9.27 -10.20
N PHE A 110 -5.74 8.05 -10.62
CA PHE A 110 -5.82 6.89 -9.73
C PHE A 110 -4.98 7.08 -8.47
N LYS A 111 -3.72 7.54 -8.61
CA LYS A 111 -2.83 7.81 -7.47
C LYS A 111 -3.40 8.89 -6.56
N GLN A 112 -3.91 9.99 -7.13
CA GLN A 112 -4.52 11.08 -6.37
C GLN A 112 -5.71 10.57 -5.55
N ARG A 113 -6.60 9.79 -6.15
CA ARG A 113 -7.76 9.20 -5.44
C ARG A 113 -7.32 8.22 -4.35
N ALA A 114 -6.33 7.37 -4.62
CA ALA A 114 -5.79 6.44 -3.63
C ALA A 114 -5.20 7.19 -2.42
N TYR A 115 -4.48 8.28 -2.67
CA TYR A 115 -3.93 9.15 -1.63
C TYR A 115 -5.01 9.83 -0.79
N GLU A 116 -6.01 10.44 -1.42
CA GLU A 116 -7.15 11.08 -0.73
C GLU A 116 -7.87 10.11 0.20
N ILE A 117 -8.14 8.90 -0.28
CA ILE A 117 -8.77 7.84 0.52
C ILE A 117 -7.85 7.46 1.67
N ALA A 118 -6.56 7.25 1.43
CA ALA A 118 -5.63 6.91 2.48
C ALA A 118 -5.63 7.96 3.61
N LYS A 119 -5.64 9.25 3.28
CA LYS A 119 -5.74 10.34 4.29
C LYS A 119 -7.03 10.25 5.11
N GLN A 120 -8.17 9.93 4.50
CA GLN A 120 -9.44 9.74 5.24
C GLN A 120 -9.35 8.60 6.27
N TYR A 121 -8.64 7.53 5.94
CA TYR A 121 -8.48 6.35 6.82
C TYR A 121 -7.25 6.40 7.75
N ALA A 122 -6.45 7.47 7.71
CA ALA A 122 -5.22 7.61 8.49
C ALA A 122 -5.46 7.60 10.01
N HIS A 123 -6.63 8.06 10.44
CA HIS A 123 -7.05 8.12 11.86
C HIS A 123 -8.11 7.09 12.22
N HIS A 124 -8.35 6.08 11.36
CA HIS A 124 -9.32 5.03 11.62
C HIS A 124 -9.05 4.32 12.95
N SER A 125 -10.08 3.82 13.66
CA SER A 125 -9.94 3.17 14.97
C SER A 125 -9.07 1.90 14.92
N SER A 126 -9.22 1.10 13.87
CA SER A 126 -8.45 -0.12 13.63
C SER A 126 -6.97 0.14 13.29
N ALA A 127 -6.07 -0.58 13.96
CA ALA A 127 -4.64 -0.50 13.68
C ALA A 127 -4.24 -1.04 12.31
N ILE A 128 -4.93 -2.06 11.79
CA ILE A 128 -4.63 -2.60 10.45
C ILE A 128 -5.01 -1.62 9.36
N VAL A 129 -6.16 -0.97 9.50
CA VAL A 129 -6.62 0.02 8.52
C VAL A 129 -5.66 1.20 8.48
N ARG A 130 -5.24 1.72 9.65
CA ARG A 130 -4.19 2.77 9.72
C ARG A 130 -2.87 2.31 9.12
N GLN A 131 -2.47 1.05 9.33
CA GLN A 131 -1.25 0.53 8.72
C GLN A 131 -1.29 0.60 7.20
N MET A 132 -2.38 0.13 6.58
CA MET A 132 -2.47 0.10 5.11
C MET A 132 -2.64 1.49 4.51
N SER A 133 -3.43 2.35 5.18
CA SER A 133 -3.49 3.78 4.84
C SER A 133 -2.11 4.43 4.90
N GLY A 134 -1.36 4.21 5.99
CA GLY A 134 0.03 4.67 6.13
C GLY A 134 0.93 4.15 4.99
N SER A 135 0.79 2.89 4.58
CA SER A 135 1.55 2.35 3.45
C SER A 135 1.28 3.09 2.13
N ILE A 136 0.05 3.52 1.87
CA ILE A 136 -0.28 4.36 0.70
C ILE A 136 0.30 5.77 0.86
N ILE A 137 0.13 6.40 2.02
CA ILE A 137 0.65 7.75 2.31
C ILE A 137 2.17 7.79 2.13
N GLY A 138 2.88 6.82 2.72
CA GLY A 138 4.33 6.70 2.58
C GLY A 138 4.77 6.36 1.16
N TYR A 139 3.99 5.56 0.41
CA TYR A 139 4.25 5.30 -1.00
C TYR A 139 4.15 6.58 -1.85
N MET A 140 3.20 7.46 -1.53
CA MET A 140 3.12 8.77 -2.19
C MET A 140 4.26 9.70 -1.77
N GLY A 141 4.99 9.39 -0.68
CA GLY A 141 6.09 10.21 -0.18
C GLY A 141 5.66 11.29 0.82
N ASP A 142 4.48 11.15 1.43
CA ASP A 142 4.05 12.01 2.52
C ASP A 142 4.68 11.54 3.85
N ASN A 143 5.30 12.48 4.58
CA ASN A 143 6.01 12.26 5.83
C ASN A 143 5.10 12.01 7.04
N ASP A 144 3.80 12.30 6.94
CA ASP A 144 2.84 11.98 8.02
C ASP A 144 2.78 10.48 8.32
N VAL A 145 3.27 9.64 7.40
CA VAL A 145 3.32 8.18 7.56
C VAL A 145 4.10 7.72 8.80
N TRP A 146 5.14 8.46 9.22
CA TRP A 146 6.03 8.02 10.30
C TRP A 146 5.30 7.94 11.63
N ASP A 147 4.50 8.96 11.96
CA ASP A 147 3.69 8.99 13.18
C ASP A 147 2.62 7.90 13.18
N ILE A 148 2.03 7.62 12.01
CA ILE A 148 1.08 6.53 11.81
C ILE A 148 1.75 5.18 12.11
N PHE A 149 2.93 4.92 11.55
CA PHE A 149 3.66 3.68 11.76
C PHE A 149 4.09 3.49 13.22
N CYS A 150 4.58 4.54 13.89
CA CYS A 150 4.85 4.51 15.33
C CYS A 150 3.60 4.11 16.13
N ASN A 151 2.47 4.78 15.88
CA ASN A 151 1.20 4.48 16.54
C ASN A 151 0.70 3.05 16.29
N VAL A 152 0.89 2.52 15.08
CA VAL A 152 0.53 1.15 14.74
C VAL A 152 1.43 0.15 15.48
N MET A 153 2.75 0.33 15.48
CA MET A 153 3.70 -0.59 16.14
C MET A 153 3.50 -0.66 17.67
N LEU A 154 3.00 0.42 18.28
CA LEU A 154 2.60 0.40 19.69
C LEU A 154 1.46 -0.59 19.95
N LYS A 155 0.48 -0.67 19.03
CA LYS A 155 -0.76 -1.44 19.19
C LYS A 155 -0.73 -2.83 18.58
N LYS A 156 0.02 -3.05 17.48
CA LYS A 156 -0.03 -4.28 16.69
C LYS A 156 1.35 -4.67 16.16
N ARG A 157 1.74 -5.92 16.40
CA ARG A 157 3.11 -6.43 16.20
C ARG A 157 3.17 -7.81 15.50
N ASP A 158 2.11 -8.20 14.81
CA ASP A 158 2.14 -9.42 14.01
C ASP A 158 2.98 -9.24 12.74
N LEU A 159 3.30 -10.39 12.14
CA LEU A 159 4.24 -10.47 11.02
C LEU A 159 3.80 -9.61 9.83
N LEU A 160 2.51 -9.66 9.48
CA LEU A 160 1.96 -8.94 8.33
C LEU A 160 2.10 -7.42 8.53
N THR A 161 1.66 -6.94 9.68
CA THR A 161 1.73 -5.51 10.06
C THR A 161 3.17 -5.00 10.01
N ILE A 162 4.10 -5.71 10.65
CA ILE A 162 5.51 -5.29 10.69
C ILE A 162 6.17 -5.40 9.32
N SER A 163 5.81 -6.39 8.51
CA SER A 163 6.32 -6.54 7.14
C SER A 163 5.98 -5.33 6.28
N HIS A 164 4.74 -4.84 6.32
CA HIS A 164 4.36 -3.67 5.53
C HIS A 164 5.02 -2.38 6.01
N ILE A 165 5.12 -2.17 7.33
CA ILE A 165 5.79 -0.99 7.90
C ILE A 165 7.26 -0.99 7.51
N THR A 166 7.95 -2.11 7.71
CA THR A 166 9.38 -2.21 7.40
C THR A 166 9.63 -2.04 5.91
N LEU A 167 8.78 -2.57 5.03
CA LEU A 167 8.86 -2.33 3.58
C LEU A 167 8.74 -0.84 3.22
N GLY A 168 7.79 -0.13 3.84
CA GLY A 168 7.63 1.33 3.63
C GLY A 168 8.88 2.10 4.03
N ILE A 169 9.46 1.79 5.18
CA ILE A 169 10.71 2.43 5.65
C ILE A 169 11.87 2.11 4.71
N ARG A 170 12.02 0.85 4.27
CA ARG A 170 13.07 0.46 3.31
C ARG A 170 12.99 1.25 2.02
N ARG A 171 11.78 1.40 1.47
CA ARG A 171 11.56 2.17 0.22
C ARG A 171 11.96 3.62 0.38
N HIS A 172 11.64 4.24 1.51
CA HIS A 172 12.10 5.57 1.82
C HIS A 172 13.64 5.64 1.86
N CYS A 173 14.29 4.73 2.57
CA CYS A 173 15.76 4.68 2.65
C CYS A 173 16.40 4.54 1.26
N THR A 174 15.87 3.65 0.41
CA THR A 174 16.31 3.49 -0.98
C THR A 174 16.09 4.74 -1.82
N GLY A 175 14.92 5.39 -1.68
CA GLY A 175 14.61 6.64 -2.38
C GLY A 175 15.60 7.74 -2.01
N VAL A 176 15.86 7.94 -0.71
CA VAL A 176 16.85 8.91 -0.22
C VAL A 176 18.25 8.58 -0.73
N ALA A 177 18.68 7.31 -0.68
CA ALA A 177 20.00 6.90 -1.18
C ALA A 177 20.18 7.15 -2.68
N ASN A 178 19.09 7.10 -3.46
CA ASN A 178 19.09 7.37 -4.89
C ASN A 178 18.92 8.86 -5.24
N GLY A 179 18.79 9.75 -4.25
CA GLY A 179 18.53 11.17 -4.47
C GLY A 179 17.14 11.46 -5.03
N ASP A 180 16.16 10.60 -4.72
CA ASP A 180 14.77 10.81 -5.10
C ASP A 180 14.17 11.95 -4.27
N ASN A 181 13.67 12.99 -4.95
CA ASN A 181 13.12 14.19 -4.33
C ASN A 181 11.57 14.23 -4.37
N HIS A 182 10.91 13.14 -4.74
CA HIS A 182 9.43 13.09 -4.89
C HIS A 182 8.66 12.96 -3.56
N PHE A 183 9.26 13.29 -2.43
CA PHE A 183 8.58 13.23 -1.14
C PHE A 183 7.73 14.51 -0.94
N PHE A 184 6.40 14.40 -1.02
CA PHE A 184 5.47 15.53 -0.75
C PHE A 184 5.71 16.19 0.61
N GLY A 185 6.11 15.40 1.62
CA GLY A 185 6.39 15.91 2.96
C GLY A 185 7.85 16.30 3.21
N GLY A 186 8.73 16.15 2.22
CA GLY A 186 10.19 16.21 2.39
C GLY A 186 10.80 14.90 2.88
N THR A 187 12.08 14.91 3.28
CA THR A 187 12.71 13.73 3.91
C THR A 187 12.25 13.57 5.35
N MET A 188 12.36 12.35 5.90
CA MET A 188 12.10 12.11 7.33
C MET A 188 12.93 13.07 8.19
N THR A 189 12.38 13.55 9.30
CA THR A 189 13.13 14.40 10.24
C THR A 189 13.92 13.55 11.23
N ASN A 190 14.97 14.12 11.83
CA ASN A 190 15.73 13.43 12.89
C ASN A 190 14.85 12.94 14.05
N ASN A 191 13.82 13.71 14.45
CA ASN A 191 12.90 13.29 15.50
C ASN A 191 12.06 12.09 15.07
N GLN A 192 11.46 12.14 13.88
CA GLN A 192 10.71 11.01 13.31
C GLN A 192 11.58 9.77 13.16
N ARG A 193 12.84 9.93 12.74
CA ARG A 193 13.82 8.85 12.66
C ARG A 193 14.06 8.22 14.04
N ILE A 194 14.31 9.02 15.07
CA ILE A 194 14.51 8.54 16.44
C ILE A 194 13.27 7.78 16.94
N ASP A 195 12.07 8.29 16.69
CA ASP A 195 10.82 7.67 17.11
C ASP A 195 10.55 6.33 16.41
N ILE A 196 10.83 6.26 15.10
CA ILE A 196 10.74 5.01 14.33
C ILE A 196 11.77 4.00 14.84
N LEU A 197 13.03 4.40 15.06
CA LEU A 197 14.07 3.53 15.60
C LEU A 197 13.67 2.98 16.98
N ASN A 198 13.14 3.83 17.86
CA ASN A 198 12.67 3.43 19.18
C ASN A 198 11.50 2.44 19.08
N SER A 199 10.54 2.71 18.18
CA SER A 199 9.41 1.81 17.93
C SER A 199 9.86 0.45 17.41
N LEU A 200 10.79 0.40 16.45
CA LEU A 200 11.36 -0.83 15.90
C LEU A 200 12.14 -1.62 16.96
N ARG A 201 12.96 -0.95 17.78
CA ARG A 201 13.69 -1.57 18.90
C ARG A 201 12.72 -2.17 19.92
N LEU A 202 11.63 -1.47 20.23
CA LEU A 202 10.58 -1.96 21.12
C LEU A 202 9.86 -3.18 20.53
N VAL A 203 9.58 -3.21 19.22
CA VAL A 203 9.02 -4.39 18.54
C VAL A 203 10.00 -5.55 18.60
N TYR A 204 11.27 -5.32 18.28
CA TYR A 204 12.33 -6.31 18.34
C TYR A 204 12.46 -6.94 19.74
N GLN A 205 12.48 -6.11 20.79
CA GLN A 205 12.62 -6.57 22.17
C GLN A 205 11.42 -7.41 22.63
N LYS A 206 10.19 -7.00 22.29
CA LYS A 206 8.97 -7.69 22.74
C LYS A 206 8.55 -8.87 21.87
N SER A 207 9.14 -9.05 20.69
CA SER A 207 8.76 -10.14 19.79
C SER A 207 9.57 -11.41 20.04
N SER A 208 8.88 -12.54 20.19
CA SER A 208 9.46 -13.88 20.18
C SER A 208 9.64 -14.44 18.75
N ASN A 209 9.03 -13.82 17.74
CA ASN A 209 9.06 -14.28 16.37
C ASN A 209 10.38 -13.86 15.68
N LYS A 210 11.19 -14.85 15.28
CA LYS A 210 12.50 -14.64 14.65
C LYS A 210 12.42 -13.82 13.36
N SER A 211 11.38 -14.00 12.55
CA SER A 211 11.21 -13.25 11.30
C SER A 211 10.92 -11.77 11.56
N ILE A 212 10.05 -11.46 12.53
CA ILE A 212 9.81 -10.07 12.96
C ILE A 212 11.11 -9.44 13.46
N LYS A 213 11.84 -10.14 14.33
CA LYS A 213 13.12 -9.65 14.85
C LYS A 213 14.12 -9.36 13.73
N GLY A 214 14.27 -10.27 12.78
CA GLY A 214 15.17 -10.09 11.63
C GLY A 214 14.75 -8.93 10.72
N MET A 215 13.45 -8.70 10.51
CA MET A 215 12.97 -7.54 9.76
C MET A 215 13.29 -6.23 10.49
N CYS A 216 13.02 -6.15 11.80
CA CYS A 216 13.33 -4.97 12.60
C CYS A 216 14.83 -4.65 12.58
N LEU A 217 15.71 -5.64 12.78
CA LEU A 217 17.16 -5.41 12.79
C LEU A 217 17.65 -4.82 11.46
N ARG A 218 17.28 -5.43 10.33
CA ARG A 218 17.67 -4.92 9.01
C ARG A 218 17.15 -3.51 8.75
N THR A 219 15.89 -3.23 9.11
CA THR A 219 15.30 -1.91 8.92
C THR A 219 15.93 -0.86 9.83
N ILE A 220 16.33 -1.23 11.06
CA ILE A 220 17.10 -0.35 11.95
C ILE A 220 18.46 -0.01 11.30
N GLU A 221 19.19 -1.01 10.83
CA GLU A 221 20.50 -0.83 10.18
C GLU A 221 20.40 0.07 8.94
N GLU A 222 19.42 -0.17 8.06
CA GLU A 222 19.19 0.66 6.88
C GLU A 222 18.87 2.12 7.25
N LEU A 223 18.03 2.32 8.27
CA LEU A 223 17.61 3.65 8.69
C LEU A 223 18.77 4.41 9.38
N GLU A 224 19.60 3.74 10.17
CA GLU A 224 20.81 4.33 10.78
C GLU A 224 21.85 4.72 9.72
N ASN A 225 21.99 3.92 8.66
CA ASN A 225 22.95 4.17 7.58
C ASN A 225 22.46 5.16 6.51
N THR A 226 21.16 5.45 6.46
CA THR A 226 20.60 6.40 5.50
C THR A 226 21.10 7.81 5.83
N LYS A 227 22.00 8.35 5.00
CA LYS A 227 22.43 9.74 5.09
C LYS A 227 21.34 10.60 4.45
N GLU A 228 20.41 11.10 5.26
CA GLU A 228 19.54 12.18 4.83
C GLU A 228 20.44 13.38 4.53
N VAL A 229 20.51 13.76 3.25
CA VAL A 229 21.12 15.04 2.89
C VAL A 229 20.25 16.08 3.55
N ALA A 230 20.76 16.70 4.62
CA ALA A 230 20.06 17.79 5.27
C ALA A 230 19.75 18.84 4.21
N ASN A 231 18.47 18.95 3.84
CA ASN A 231 18.00 20.11 3.09
C ASN A 231 18.30 21.30 4.00
N LYS A 232 19.38 22.02 3.67
CA LYS A 232 19.63 23.35 4.24
C LYS A 232 18.42 24.18 3.85
N ALA A 233 17.58 24.48 4.84
CA ALA A 233 16.55 25.48 4.75
C ALA A 233 17.16 26.84 4.35
#